data_AF-A0A819TP03-F1
#
_entry.id   AF-A0A819TP03-F1
#
_cell.length_a   1.000
_cell.length_b   1.000
_cell.length_c   1.000
_cell.angle_alpha   90.00
_cell.angle_beta   90.00
_cell.angle_gamma   90.00
#
_symmetry.space_group_name_H-M   'P 1'
#
loop_
_entity.id
_entity.type
_entity.pdbx_description
1 polymer ?
#
loop_
_entity_poly.entity_id
_entity_poly.type
_entity_poly.pdbx_seq_one_letter_code
_entity_poly.pdbx_strand_id
1 'polypeptide(L)'
;MNNNETNASSTNQFGSVLNALHGLTTDKFNFGQSNTQTTTTSESVPMVAVPIDDVDVTKTIADFNTTNTSTTIPINTGSERYDYSPIQPYWFYAKKSQGHVTWIPFSLTDVRRLDEAYAQNQVTIATNGNCYDVNLVERIRTPAYWTDEPNEIRRSKWFYLPERDSRFIPYDEQMNEILENLYKETCHQQSWHTKHEMKNGKEILIFHSPILMTIQSTDSEITQWPNFSYETRTLKRGLPEMFFDEVRFGDKDPIQHLCFVVHGIGEACDVKFRSLVECVEDFRETSRTILQSHYKSYVENGEIHRVVRIYHHIRKFR
;
A
#
# COMPACT_ATOMS: atom_id res chain seq x y z
N MET A 1 45.25 -6.70 52.77
CA MET A 1 44.37 -5.77 52.03
C MET A 1 43.75 -6.52 50.87
N ASN A 2 42.44 -6.77 51.01
CA ASN A 2 41.39 -7.00 50.02
C ASN A 2 41.60 -7.89 48.77
N ASN A 3 40.87 -9.01 48.84
CA ASN A 3 39.77 -9.47 47.97
C ASN A 3 40.07 -10.29 46.70
N ASN A 4 39.87 -11.62 46.82
CA ASN A 4 38.68 -12.39 46.37
C ASN A 4 37.97 -11.88 45.08
N GLU A 5 37.51 -12.69 44.13
CA GLU A 5 37.13 -14.11 44.18
C GLU A 5 36.91 -14.67 42.76
N THR A 6 37.11 -15.99 42.68
CA THR A 6 36.62 -17.03 41.77
C THR A 6 35.48 -16.73 40.78
N ASN A 7 35.58 -17.29 39.56
CA ASN A 7 34.52 -18.18 39.07
C ASN A 7 34.99 -19.20 38.01
N ALA A 8 34.44 -20.40 38.17
CA ALA A 8 34.82 -21.65 37.53
C ALA A 8 34.00 -21.96 36.26
N SER A 9 34.58 -22.88 35.50
CA SER A 9 34.07 -23.75 34.43
C SER A 9 32.55 -23.90 34.27
N SER A 10 32.07 -24.04 33.02
CA SER A 10 32.03 -25.34 32.32
C SER A 10 31.26 -25.28 30.99
N THR A 11 31.70 -26.19 30.11
CA THR A 11 31.28 -26.60 28.77
C THR A 11 29.79 -26.80 28.51
N ASN A 12 29.34 -26.47 27.29
CA ASN A 12 28.12 -27.04 26.67
C ASN A 12 28.47 -27.66 25.30
N GLN A 13 28.54 -28.99 25.26
CA GLN A 13 28.19 -29.80 24.10
C GLN A 13 26.68 -30.12 24.18
N PHE A 14 25.98 -30.22 23.05
CA PHE A 14 25.10 -31.34 22.67
C PHE A 14 24.23 -30.95 21.47
N GLY A 15 24.33 -31.77 20.40
CA GLY A 15 23.39 -31.78 19.29
C GLY A 15 22.24 -32.76 19.52
N SER A 16 21.30 -32.72 18.57
CA SER A 16 20.29 -33.74 18.25
C SER A 16 19.24 -34.10 19.31
N VAL A 17 18.02 -33.58 19.13
CA VAL A 17 16.78 -34.39 19.28
C VAL A 17 15.74 -33.91 18.25
N LEU A 18 15.82 -34.46 17.04
CA LEU A 18 14.73 -34.58 16.08
C LEU A 18 14.29 -36.04 16.21
N ASN A 19 13.21 -36.31 16.96
CA ASN A 19 12.40 -37.54 16.99
C ASN A 19 11.69 -37.69 18.35
N ALA A 20 10.43 -37.24 18.43
CA ALA A 20 9.41 -37.83 19.30
C ALA A 20 8.09 -37.06 19.10
N LEU A 21 7.18 -37.57 18.26
CA LEU A 21 5.75 -37.70 18.55
C LEU A 21 5.05 -38.33 17.32
N HIS A 22 5.28 -39.63 17.14
CA HIS A 22 4.30 -40.51 16.52
C HIS A 22 3.65 -41.28 17.67
N GLY A 23 2.34 -41.17 17.83
CA GLY A 23 1.57 -42.06 18.72
C GLY A 23 0.66 -41.34 19.70
N LEU A 24 -0.45 -40.76 19.20
CA LEU A 24 -1.71 -40.73 19.95
C LEU A 24 -2.84 -41.00 18.96
N THR A 25 -3.23 -42.27 18.90
CA THR A 25 -4.40 -42.76 18.17
C THR A 25 -5.64 -42.67 19.06
N THR A 26 -6.71 -42.15 18.47
CA THR A 26 -8.13 -42.47 18.71
C THR A 26 -8.66 -42.42 20.15
N ASP A 27 -9.39 -41.35 20.47
CA ASP A 27 -10.60 -41.47 21.28
C ASP A 27 -11.80 -40.86 20.56
N LYS A 28 -12.83 -41.69 20.45
CA LYS A 28 -14.09 -41.44 19.75
C LYS A 28 -14.96 -40.51 20.60
N PHE A 29 -15.21 -39.29 20.13
CA PHE A 29 -16.35 -38.51 20.61
C PHE A 29 -17.54 -38.69 19.65
N ASN A 30 -18.55 -39.36 20.17
CA ASN A 30 -19.81 -39.71 19.52
C ASN A 30 -20.77 -38.53 19.71
N PHE A 31 -21.14 -37.82 18.63
CA PHE A 31 -22.27 -36.88 18.66
C PHE A 31 -23.48 -37.54 18.00
N GLY A 32 -24.53 -37.69 18.80
CA GLY A 32 -25.78 -38.33 18.42
C GLY A 32 -26.48 -37.62 17.27
N GLN A 33 -27.08 -38.43 16.40
CA GLN A 33 -28.03 -37.98 15.39
C GLN A 33 -29.31 -37.50 16.07
N SER A 34 -29.68 -36.25 15.86
CA SER A 34 -31.07 -35.79 15.96
C SER A 34 -31.53 -35.28 14.61
N ASN A 35 -32.40 -36.07 13.98
CA ASN A 35 -33.17 -35.71 12.79
C ASN A 35 -34.18 -34.61 13.14
N THR A 36 -34.10 -33.48 12.45
CA THR A 36 -35.25 -32.61 12.19
C THR A 36 -35.15 -32.11 10.75
N GLN A 37 -36.06 -32.60 9.92
CA GLN A 37 -36.37 -32.05 8.61
C GLN A 37 -37.02 -30.67 8.79
N THR A 38 -36.43 -29.65 8.18
CA THR A 38 -37.18 -28.43 7.85
C THR A 38 -36.83 -28.02 6.43
N THR A 39 -37.82 -28.13 5.57
CA THR A 39 -37.83 -27.76 4.16
C THR A 39 -37.86 -26.23 4.05
N THR A 40 -36.82 -25.64 3.48
CA THR A 40 -36.89 -24.30 2.86
C THR A 40 -36.06 -24.31 1.59
N THR A 41 -36.76 -24.19 0.46
CA THR A 41 -36.23 -23.98 -0.88
C THR A 41 -35.57 -22.60 -0.98
N SER A 42 -34.25 -22.56 -1.20
CA SER A 42 -33.59 -21.41 -1.83
C SER A 42 -32.68 -21.95 -2.93
N GLU A 43 -33.03 -21.65 -4.18
CA GLU A 43 -32.19 -21.92 -5.35
C GLU A 43 -30.87 -21.14 -5.20
N SER A 44 -29.80 -21.85 -4.87
CA SER A 44 -28.44 -21.33 -4.97
C SER A 44 -27.96 -21.49 -6.42
N VAL A 45 -27.82 -20.39 -7.14
CA VAL A 45 -27.06 -20.36 -8.39
C VAL A 45 -25.62 -20.74 -8.05
N PRO A 46 -25.01 -21.76 -8.70
CA PRO A 46 -23.61 -22.07 -8.45
C PRO A 46 -22.76 -20.92 -8.95
N MET A 47 -21.97 -20.31 -8.06
CA MET A 47 -20.91 -19.38 -8.47
C MET A 47 -19.90 -20.18 -9.29
N VAL A 48 -19.96 -20.01 -10.60
CA VAL A 48 -18.92 -20.50 -11.51
C VAL A 48 -17.64 -19.78 -11.14
N ALA A 49 -16.67 -20.52 -10.62
CA ALA A 49 -15.31 -20.04 -10.43
C ALA A 49 -14.78 -19.61 -11.80
N VAL A 50 -14.62 -18.31 -12.00
CA VAL A 50 -13.93 -17.77 -13.18
C VAL A 50 -12.45 -18.14 -13.01
N PRO A 51 -11.83 -18.83 -13.99
CA PRO A 51 -10.41 -19.13 -13.93
C PRO A 51 -9.60 -17.84 -13.77
N ILE A 52 -8.68 -17.83 -12.81
CA ILE A 52 -7.74 -16.72 -12.62
C ILE A 52 -6.66 -16.90 -13.69
N ASP A 53 -6.90 -16.37 -14.89
CA ASP A 53 -5.81 -16.12 -15.83
C ASP A 53 -4.83 -15.15 -15.15
N ASP A 54 -3.52 -15.38 -15.32
CA ASP A 54 -2.41 -14.55 -14.82
C ASP A 54 -2.72 -13.05 -15.05
N VAL A 55 -3.28 -12.37 -14.04
CA VAL A 55 -3.48 -10.92 -14.08
C VAL A 55 -2.11 -10.31 -13.88
N ASP A 56 -1.46 -10.02 -15.00
CA ASP A 56 -0.20 -9.30 -15.04
C ASP A 56 -0.41 -7.92 -14.40
N VAL A 57 0.20 -7.72 -13.24
CA VAL A 57 0.16 -6.47 -12.47
C VAL A 57 0.63 -5.31 -13.34
N THR A 58 1.59 -5.53 -14.24
CA THR A 58 2.10 -4.48 -15.14
C THR A 58 1.07 -4.06 -16.20
N LYS A 59 0.26 -5.01 -16.72
CA LYS A 59 -0.85 -4.68 -17.63
C LYS A 59 -1.95 -3.90 -16.92
N THR A 60 -2.27 -4.26 -15.68
CA THR A 60 -3.27 -3.54 -14.88
C THR A 60 -2.78 -2.14 -14.49
N ILE A 61 -1.47 -1.98 -14.26
CA ILE A 61 -0.84 -0.68 -13.98
C ILE A 61 -0.91 0.26 -15.19
N ALA A 62 -0.79 -0.27 -16.41
CA ALA A 62 -0.85 0.53 -17.64
C ALA A 62 -2.17 1.31 -17.79
N ASP A 63 -3.28 0.75 -17.29
CA ASP A 63 -4.60 1.40 -17.30
C ASP A 63 -4.61 2.73 -16.51
N PHE A 64 -3.76 2.85 -15.48
CA PHE A 64 -3.63 4.07 -14.66
C PHE A 64 -2.80 5.16 -15.34
N ASN A 65 -2.02 4.82 -16.36
CA ASN A 65 -1.07 5.73 -16.98
C ASN A 65 -1.47 6.23 -18.35
N THR A 66 -2.58 5.73 -18.91
CA THR A 66 -3.05 5.93 -20.30
C THR A 66 -2.50 7.20 -20.95
N THR A 67 -1.31 7.03 -21.54
CA THR A 67 -0.64 7.95 -22.44
C THR A 67 -0.16 7.10 -23.60
N ASN A 68 -0.36 7.61 -24.81
CA ASN A 68 0.14 7.04 -26.06
C ASN A 68 1.67 6.89 -25.98
N THR A 69 2.14 5.80 -25.38
CA THR A 69 3.54 5.37 -25.42
C THR A 69 3.73 4.60 -26.72
N SER A 70 3.61 5.29 -27.85
CA SER A 70 4.35 4.82 -29.02
C SER A 70 5.82 5.14 -28.78
N THR A 71 6.53 4.15 -28.25
CA THR A 71 7.98 4.14 -28.12
C THR A 71 8.59 4.12 -29.52
N THR A 72 8.76 5.28 -30.12
CA THR A 72 9.72 5.50 -31.19
C THR A 72 9.95 7.00 -31.23
N ILE A 73 11.15 7.47 -30.88
CA ILE A 73 11.54 8.87 -31.09
C ILE A 73 11.64 9.06 -32.61
N PRO A 74 10.72 9.79 -33.27
CA PRO A 74 10.97 10.23 -34.63
C PRO A 74 11.79 11.51 -34.49
N ILE A 75 13.03 11.50 -34.97
CA ILE A 75 13.76 12.74 -35.24
C ILE A 75 12.97 13.45 -36.36
N ASN A 76 12.01 14.29 -36.00
CA ASN A 76 11.33 15.14 -36.97
C ASN A 76 10.98 16.49 -36.36
N THR A 77 11.64 17.51 -36.89
CA THR A 77 11.47 18.93 -36.56
C THR A 77 10.13 19.45 -37.09
N GLY A 78 9.04 19.12 -36.40
CA GLY A 78 7.68 19.65 -36.62
C GLY A 78 6.91 19.66 -35.31
N SER A 79 6.09 20.68 -35.05
CA SER A 79 5.42 20.92 -33.76
C SER A 79 4.68 19.68 -33.26
N GLU A 80 5.21 19.05 -32.21
CA GLU A 80 4.57 17.90 -31.57
C GLU A 80 3.25 18.37 -30.95
N ARG A 81 2.14 17.87 -31.51
CA ARG A 81 0.81 18.08 -30.98
C ARG A 81 0.53 16.96 -29.97
N TYR A 82 0.17 17.33 -28.75
CA TYR A 82 -0.18 16.37 -27.71
C TYR A 82 -1.68 16.45 -27.41
N ASP A 83 -2.40 15.35 -27.63
CA ASP A 83 -3.82 15.28 -27.35
C ASP A 83 -4.08 14.76 -25.92
N TYR A 84 -5.15 15.28 -25.31
CA TYR A 84 -5.56 14.88 -23.97
C TYR A 84 -6.15 13.47 -23.95
N SER A 85 -5.68 12.63 -23.03
CA SER A 85 -6.29 11.35 -22.70
C SER A 85 -6.58 11.28 -21.20
N PRO A 86 -7.79 10.92 -20.77
CA PRO A 86 -8.10 10.76 -19.35
C PRO A 86 -7.31 9.59 -18.75
N ILE A 87 -6.94 9.73 -17.47
CA ILE A 87 -6.29 8.68 -16.67
C ILE A 87 -7.08 8.39 -15.40
N GLN A 88 -6.91 7.17 -14.89
CA GLN A 88 -7.46 6.76 -13.60
C GLN A 88 -6.55 7.22 -12.46
N PRO A 89 -7.13 7.69 -11.34
CA PRO A 89 -6.35 7.94 -10.14
C PRO A 89 -5.94 6.62 -9.48
N TYR A 90 -4.95 6.71 -8.58
CA TYR A 90 -4.51 5.60 -7.76
C TYR A 90 -4.57 5.98 -6.28
N TRP A 91 -4.82 5.00 -5.41
CA TRP A 91 -4.93 5.20 -3.96
C TRP A 91 -3.60 4.94 -3.26
N PHE A 92 -3.24 5.82 -2.32
CA PHE A 92 -2.05 5.70 -1.47
C PHE A 92 -2.40 5.94 -0.01
N TYR A 93 -1.60 5.39 0.91
CA TYR A 93 -1.63 5.73 2.33
C TYR A 93 -0.25 6.18 2.82
N ALA A 94 -0.24 7.09 3.79
CA ALA A 94 0.96 7.62 4.43
C ALA A 94 1.40 6.73 5.59
N LYS A 95 2.53 6.03 5.45
CA LYS A 95 3.17 5.31 6.55
C LYS A 95 4.18 6.21 7.24
N LYS A 96 3.96 6.51 8.51
CA LYS A 96 4.94 7.20 9.35
C LYS A 96 5.89 6.19 9.97
N SER A 97 7.20 6.40 9.83
CA SER A 97 8.22 5.61 10.53
C SER A 97 9.39 6.52 10.89
N GLN A 98 9.78 6.54 12.17
CA GLN A 98 10.92 7.32 12.68
C GLN A 98 10.90 8.82 12.28
N GLY A 99 9.72 9.43 12.21
CA GLY A 99 9.54 10.84 11.82
C GLY A 99 9.52 11.09 10.31
N HIS A 100 9.73 10.07 9.48
CA HIS A 100 9.61 10.14 8.03
C HIS A 100 8.23 9.65 7.57
N VAL A 101 7.67 10.30 6.54
CA VAL A 101 6.40 9.90 5.91
C VAL A 101 6.69 9.26 4.55
N THR A 102 6.25 8.02 4.39
CA THR A 102 6.43 7.25 3.17
C THR A 102 5.07 6.91 2.59
N TRP A 103 4.75 7.40 1.39
CA TRP A 103 3.50 7.10 0.69
C TRP A 103 3.53 5.72 0.04
N ILE A 104 2.62 4.84 0.42
CA ILE A 104 2.60 3.44 -0.06
C ILE A 104 1.34 3.24 -0.92
N PRO A 105 1.47 2.67 -2.14
CA PRO A 105 0.32 2.36 -2.96
C PRO A 105 -0.56 1.28 -2.30
N PHE A 106 -1.87 1.45 -2.36
CA PHE A 106 -2.79 0.36 -2.02
C PHE A 106 -2.66 -0.80 -3.02
N SER A 107 -3.13 -1.97 -2.60
CA SER A 107 -3.19 -3.13 -3.49
C SER A 107 -4.25 -2.94 -4.58
N LEU A 108 -4.13 -3.62 -5.73
CA LEU A 108 -5.10 -3.55 -6.82
C LEU A 108 -6.52 -3.94 -6.37
N THR A 109 -6.63 -4.93 -5.47
CA THR A 109 -7.92 -5.34 -4.88
C THR A 109 -8.50 -4.21 -4.03
N ASP A 110 -7.69 -3.58 -3.18
CA ASP A 110 -8.15 -2.47 -2.34
C ASP A 110 -8.47 -1.22 -3.18
N VAL A 111 -7.67 -0.90 -4.20
CA VAL A 111 -7.90 0.23 -5.12
C VAL A 111 -9.25 0.11 -5.80
N ARG A 112 -9.59 -1.05 -6.36
CA ARG A 112 -10.91 -1.28 -6.99
C ARG A 112 -12.05 -1.06 -5.99
N ARG A 113 -11.93 -1.66 -4.80
CA ARG A 113 -12.92 -1.51 -3.73
C ARG A 113 -13.07 -0.05 -3.29
N LEU A 114 -11.96 0.65 -3.11
CA LEU A 114 -11.93 2.07 -2.72
C LEU A 114 -12.58 2.96 -3.79
N ASP A 115 -12.28 2.73 -5.08
CA ASP A 115 -12.88 3.51 -6.16
C ASP A 115 -14.38 3.26 -6.30
N GLU A 116 -14.83 2.00 -6.21
CA GLU A 116 -16.26 1.65 -6.22
C GLU A 116 -17.00 2.29 -5.04
N ALA A 117 -16.43 2.16 -3.82
CA ALA A 117 -16.99 2.75 -2.61
C ALA A 117 -17.04 4.28 -2.67
N TYR A 118 -15.98 4.90 -3.20
CA TYR A 118 -15.91 6.33 -3.42
C TYR A 118 -16.98 6.81 -4.42
N ALA A 119 -17.15 6.11 -5.54
CA ALA A 119 -18.19 6.43 -6.53
C ALA A 119 -19.61 6.28 -5.97
N GLN A 120 -19.80 5.35 -5.02
CA GLN A 120 -21.07 5.10 -4.33
C GLN A 120 -21.29 5.99 -3.09
N ASN A 121 -20.38 6.92 -2.78
CA ASN A 121 -20.42 7.76 -1.58
C ASN A 121 -20.53 6.94 -0.27
N GLN A 122 -19.87 5.79 -0.22
CA GLN A 122 -19.73 5.04 1.03
C GLN A 122 -18.83 5.80 2.01
N VAL A 123 -19.10 5.67 3.31
CA VAL A 123 -18.33 6.38 4.35
C VAL A 123 -17.08 5.60 4.74
N THR A 124 -17.23 4.30 5.00
CA THR A 124 -16.15 3.45 5.51
C THR A 124 -16.08 2.14 4.74
N ILE A 125 -14.87 1.71 4.40
CA ILE A 125 -14.61 0.42 3.77
C ILE A 125 -13.39 -0.28 4.35
N ALA A 126 -13.50 -1.59 4.50
CA ALA A 126 -12.41 -2.44 4.97
C ALA A 126 -11.38 -2.71 3.85
N THR A 127 -10.10 -2.63 4.20
CA THR A 127 -8.94 -2.79 3.30
C THR A 127 -7.90 -3.74 3.90
N ASN A 128 -6.96 -4.21 3.07
CA ASN A 128 -5.90 -5.15 3.45
C ASN A 128 -6.45 -6.43 4.12
N GLY A 129 -7.47 -7.03 3.52
CA GLY A 129 -8.14 -8.21 4.07
C GLY A 129 -8.75 -7.92 5.45
N ASN A 130 -9.50 -6.83 5.59
CA ASN A 130 -10.17 -6.38 6.82
C ASN A 130 -9.26 -5.94 7.97
N CYS A 131 -7.95 -5.82 7.76
CA CYS A 131 -7.03 -5.37 8.80
C CYS A 131 -7.16 -3.89 9.12
N TYR A 132 -7.68 -3.10 8.18
CA TYR A 132 -7.81 -1.66 8.30
C TYR A 132 -9.16 -1.20 7.79
N ASP A 133 -9.73 -0.21 8.46
CA ASP A 133 -10.89 0.54 8.00
C ASP A 133 -10.42 1.86 7.38
N VAL A 134 -10.92 2.17 6.20
CA VAL A 134 -10.70 3.43 5.51
C VAL A 134 -11.97 4.26 5.63
N ASN A 135 -11.88 5.40 6.30
CA ASN A 135 -12.87 6.46 6.24
C ASN A 135 -12.61 7.31 4.99
N LEU A 136 -13.49 7.15 4.00
CA LEU A 136 -13.40 7.87 2.75
C LEU A 136 -13.64 9.36 2.95
N VAL A 137 -14.54 9.79 3.83
CA VAL A 137 -14.83 11.22 4.06
C VAL A 137 -13.63 11.94 4.67
N GLU A 138 -13.08 11.37 5.75
CA GLU A 138 -11.95 11.98 6.47
C GLU A 138 -10.60 11.75 5.77
N ARG A 139 -10.56 10.87 4.76
CA ARG A 139 -9.32 10.42 4.10
C ARG A 139 -8.32 9.85 5.10
N ILE A 140 -8.81 8.97 5.97
CA ILE A 140 -8.02 8.36 7.03
C ILE A 140 -8.20 6.83 7.01
N ARG A 141 -7.11 6.12 7.26
CA ARG A 141 -7.05 4.67 7.46
C ARG A 141 -6.69 4.35 8.91
N THR A 142 -7.49 3.54 9.57
CA THR A 142 -7.28 3.10 10.95
C THR A 142 -7.21 1.58 11.03
N PRO A 143 -6.35 0.99 11.87
CA PRO A 143 -6.36 -0.45 12.07
C PRO A 143 -7.64 -0.91 12.77
N ALA A 144 -8.20 -2.02 12.30
CA ALA A 144 -9.46 -2.56 12.82
C ALA A 144 -9.27 -3.35 14.13
N TYR A 145 -8.10 -3.95 14.32
CA TYR A 145 -7.87 -4.92 15.41
C TYR A 145 -6.78 -4.54 16.41
N TRP A 146 -6.03 -3.46 16.16
CA TRP A 146 -5.01 -2.97 17.08
C TRP A 146 -5.04 -1.44 17.14
N THR A 147 -4.41 -0.88 18.16
CA THR A 147 -4.28 0.56 18.30
C THR A 147 -3.00 1.03 17.62
N ASP A 148 -3.15 1.95 16.68
CA ASP A 148 -2.05 2.62 15.99
C ASP A 148 -2.51 4.04 15.58
N GLU A 149 -1.57 4.89 15.19
CA GLU A 149 -1.92 6.20 14.65
C GLU A 149 -2.69 6.07 13.32
N PRO A 150 -3.76 6.84 13.12
CA PRO A 150 -4.42 6.89 11.83
C PRO A 150 -3.47 7.38 10.72
N ASN A 151 -3.55 6.74 9.55
CA ASN A 151 -2.77 7.09 8.38
C ASN A 151 -3.61 7.93 7.41
N GLU A 152 -3.06 9.02 6.90
CA GLU A 152 -3.69 9.76 5.80
C GLU A 152 -3.75 8.87 4.55
N ILE A 153 -4.82 8.99 3.76
CA ILE A 153 -4.92 8.39 2.43
C ILE A 153 -5.11 9.48 1.37
N ARG A 154 -4.65 9.20 0.15
CA ARG A 154 -4.86 10.08 -1.00
C ARG A 154 -5.27 9.29 -2.22
N ARG A 155 -6.24 9.84 -2.97
CA ARG A 155 -6.60 9.41 -4.30
C ARG A 155 -5.98 10.39 -5.29
N SER A 156 -4.99 9.96 -6.07
CA SER A 156 -4.17 10.88 -6.84
C SER A 156 -3.93 10.44 -8.28
N LYS A 157 -3.94 11.40 -9.20
CA LYS A 157 -3.48 11.33 -10.59
C LYS A 157 -2.14 12.04 -10.79
N TRP A 158 -1.78 12.94 -9.88
CA TRP A 158 -0.64 13.84 -9.99
C TRP A 158 0.29 13.69 -8.80
N PHE A 159 1.57 13.73 -9.08
CA PHE A 159 2.62 13.54 -8.10
C PHE A 159 3.67 14.62 -8.30
N TYR A 160 4.36 14.97 -7.21
CA TYR A 160 5.55 15.81 -7.30
C TYR A 160 6.76 15.13 -6.70
N LEU A 161 7.92 15.42 -7.27
CA LEU A 161 9.22 15.07 -6.72
C LEU A 161 9.81 16.34 -6.09
N PRO A 162 9.93 16.40 -4.75
CA PRO A 162 10.67 17.46 -4.07
C PRO A 162 12.12 17.53 -4.56
N GLU A 163 12.74 18.71 -4.55
CA GLU A 163 14.09 18.92 -5.12
C GLU A 163 15.17 18.07 -4.42
N ARG A 164 15.00 17.80 -3.12
CA ARG A 164 15.94 17.04 -2.29
C ARG A 164 15.50 15.62 -1.99
N ASP A 165 14.44 15.14 -2.64
CA ASP A 165 13.89 13.80 -2.43
C ASP A 165 14.02 12.96 -3.71
N SER A 166 14.03 11.65 -3.54
CA SER A 166 14.04 10.66 -4.61
C SER A 166 12.66 10.02 -4.85
N ARG A 167 11.68 10.31 -3.98
CA ARG A 167 10.36 9.68 -4.02
C ARG A 167 9.26 10.67 -4.37
N PHE A 168 8.42 10.26 -5.31
CA PHE A 168 7.23 11.00 -5.66
C PHE A 168 6.23 11.02 -4.50
N ILE A 169 5.60 12.17 -4.30
CA ILE A 169 4.56 12.39 -3.30
C ILE A 169 3.24 12.63 -4.04
N PRO A 170 2.16 11.88 -3.73
CA PRO A 170 0.84 12.12 -4.31
C PRO A 170 0.27 13.45 -3.82
N TYR A 171 -0.26 14.24 -4.74
CA TYR A 171 -1.06 15.41 -4.37
C TYR A 171 -2.40 15.03 -3.74
N ASP A 172 -2.99 15.96 -2.99
CA ASP A 172 -4.39 15.86 -2.57
C ASP A 172 -5.34 16.02 -3.77
N GLU A 173 -6.60 15.62 -3.58
CA GLU A 173 -7.60 15.59 -4.66
C GLU A 173 -7.92 16.99 -5.23
N GLN A 174 -7.85 18.02 -4.39
CA GLN A 174 -8.11 19.40 -4.83
C GLN A 174 -7.03 19.87 -5.81
N MET A 175 -5.76 19.64 -5.48
CA MET A 175 -4.64 19.95 -6.36
C MET A 175 -4.67 19.07 -7.62
N ASN A 176 -5.05 17.81 -7.49
CA ASN A 176 -5.25 16.92 -8.65
C ASN A 176 -6.25 17.48 -9.66
N GLU A 177 -7.39 17.99 -9.19
CA GLU A 177 -8.41 18.59 -10.06
C GLU A 177 -7.88 19.84 -10.78
N ILE A 178 -7.16 20.71 -10.05
CA ILE A 178 -6.55 21.92 -10.62
C ILE A 178 -5.55 21.55 -11.72
N LEU A 179 -4.60 20.65 -11.43
CA LEU A 179 -3.55 20.24 -12.37
C LEU A 179 -4.14 19.54 -13.60
N GLU A 180 -5.12 18.66 -13.40
CA GLU A 180 -5.76 17.94 -14.49
C GLU A 180 -6.54 18.86 -15.44
N ASN A 181 -7.25 19.86 -14.90
CA ASN A 181 -7.96 20.85 -15.70
C ASN A 181 -6.98 21.73 -16.51
N LEU A 182 -5.92 22.23 -15.88
CA LEU A 182 -4.88 23.01 -16.56
C LEU A 182 -4.18 22.20 -17.65
N TYR A 183 -3.87 20.94 -17.38
CA TYR A 183 -3.25 20.04 -18.36
C TYR A 183 -4.18 19.79 -19.55
N LYS A 184 -5.48 19.56 -19.30
CA LYS A 184 -6.49 19.39 -20.34
C LYS A 184 -6.63 20.64 -21.21
N GLU A 185 -6.66 21.82 -20.61
CA GLU A 185 -6.68 23.10 -21.32
C GLU A 185 -5.43 23.29 -22.18
N THR A 186 -4.25 22.98 -21.63
CA THR A 186 -2.97 23.06 -22.34
C THR A 186 -2.91 22.14 -23.55
N CYS A 187 -3.40 20.90 -23.41
CA CYS A 187 -3.54 19.98 -24.53
C CYS A 187 -4.55 20.49 -25.57
N HIS A 188 -5.67 21.06 -25.16
CA HIS A 188 -6.67 21.57 -26.09
C HIS A 188 -6.18 22.79 -26.87
N GLN A 189 -5.49 23.72 -26.20
CA GLN A 189 -4.98 24.96 -26.78
C GLN A 189 -3.61 24.82 -27.43
N GLN A 190 -2.92 23.69 -27.22
CA GLN A 190 -1.51 23.46 -27.59
C GLN A 190 -0.58 24.55 -27.02
N SER A 191 -0.89 25.05 -25.82
CA SER A 191 -0.20 26.16 -25.16
C SER A 191 0.95 25.71 -24.24
N TRP A 192 1.76 24.75 -24.68
CA TRP A 192 2.91 24.25 -23.93
C TRP A 192 3.92 25.36 -23.65
N HIS A 193 4.71 25.23 -22.59
CA HIS A 193 5.69 26.22 -22.10
C HIS A 193 5.08 27.53 -21.59
N THR A 194 3.75 27.58 -21.44
CA THR A 194 3.06 28.72 -20.82
C THR A 194 3.19 28.63 -19.29
N LYS A 195 3.34 29.80 -18.65
CA LYS A 195 3.35 29.93 -17.20
C LYS A 195 1.92 30.03 -16.69
N HIS A 196 1.55 29.13 -15.79
CA HIS A 196 0.26 29.14 -15.10
C HIS A 196 0.50 29.51 -13.64
N GLU A 197 -0.03 30.66 -13.21
CA GLU A 197 0.05 31.09 -11.82
C GLU A 197 -0.99 30.34 -10.98
N MET A 198 -0.54 29.71 -9.90
CA MET A 198 -1.42 29.00 -8.98
C MET A 198 -2.20 29.99 -8.11
N LYS A 199 -3.34 29.57 -7.53
CA LYS A 199 -4.23 30.43 -6.74
C LYS A 199 -3.57 31.14 -5.55
N ASN A 200 -2.40 30.67 -5.11
CA ASN A 200 -1.62 31.27 -4.03
C ASN A 200 -0.68 32.41 -4.49
N GLY A 201 -0.54 32.64 -5.80
CA GLY A 201 0.35 33.65 -6.40
C GLY A 201 1.85 33.44 -6.16
N LYS A 202 2.22 32.33 -5.52
CA LYS A 202 3.61 32.00 -5.13
C LYS A 202 4.20 30.87 -5.96
N GLU A 203 3.34 30.13 -6.65
CA GLU A 203 3.74 28.98 -7.43
C GLU A 203 3.43 29.21 -8.92
N ILE A 204 4.43 28.94 -9.75
CA ILE A 204 4.32 29.00 -11.21
C ILE A 204 4.45 27.58 -11.74
N LEU A 205 3.38 27.12 -12.39
CA LEU A 205 3.31 25.85 -13.08
C LEU A 205 3.69 26.02 -14.55
N ILE A 206 4.53 25.12 -15.06
CA ILE A 206 4.95 25.10 -16.47
C ILE A 206 4.86 23.66 -16.98
N PHE A 207 4.10 23.46 -18.05
CA PHE A 207 4.05 22.20 -18.78
C PHE A 207 4.96 22.28 -20.00
N HIS A 208 6.12 21.63 -19.97
CA HIS A 208 7.05 21.61 -21.11
C HIS A 208 6.65 20.54 -22.13
N SER A 209 6.21 19.37 -21.65
CA SER A 209 5.65 18.28 -22.45
C SER A 209 4.79 17.38 -21.55
N PRO A 210 4.12 16.34 -22.08
CA PRO A 210 3.45 15.32 -21.26
C PRO A 210 4.36 14.59 -20.27
N ILE A 211 5.67 14.61 -20.50
CA ILE A 211 6.67 13.89 -19.69
C ILE A 211 7.37 14.84 -18.71
N LEU A 212 7.59 16.10 -19.11
CA LEU A 212 8.33 17.09 -18.33
C LEU A 212 7.43 18.27 -17.95
N MET A 213 7.14 18.38 -16.65
CA MET A 213 6.27 19.40 -16.08
C MET A 213 6.85 19.83 -14.73
N THR A 214 6.76 21.11 -14.38
CA THR A 214 7.41 21.65 -13.17
C THR A 214 6.56 22.68 -12.46
N ILE A 215 6.65 22.71 -11.13
CA ILE A 215 6.17 23.82 -10.29
C ILE A 215 7.38 24.51 -9.67
N GLN A 216 7.47 25.82 -9.85
CA GLN A 216 8.45 26.68 -9.21
C GLN A 216 7.77 27.45 -8.09
N SER A 217 8.31 27.38 -6.87
CA SER A 217 7.79 28.12 -5.72
C SER A 217 8.75 29.19 -5.25
N THR A 218 8.25 30.39 -4.97
CA THR A 218 8.96 31.43 -4.24
C THR A 218 8.69 31.31 -2.75
N ASP A 219 9.31 30.33 -2.09
CA ASP A 219 9.11 30.12 -0.65
C ASP A 219 10.44 29.96 0.10
N SER A 220 11.42 30.79 -0.27
CA SER A 220 12.59 30.97 0.56
C SER A 220 12.33 32.13 1.52
N GLU A 221 12.21 31.86 2.82
CA GLU A 221 12.32 32.88 3.89
C GLU A 221 13.64 33.69 3.80
N ILE A 222 14.59 33.26 2.96
CA ILE A 222 15.78 34.02 2.57
C ILE A 222 15.42 34.99 1.44
N THR A 223 14.91 36.16 1.83
CA THR A 223 14.66 37.30 0.93
C THR A 223 15.79 38.32 1.05
N GLN A 224 16.93 38.06 0.40
CA GLN A 224 17.90 39.12 0.09
C GLN A 224 18.29 39.09 -1.37
N TRP A 225 18.00 40.20 -2.05
CA TRP A 225 18.53 40.50 -3.38
C TRP A 225 20.06 40.33 -3.38
N PRO A 226 20.64 39.63 -4.38
CA PRO A 226 20.06 39.22 -5.66
C PRO A 226 19.61 37.74 -5.71
N ASN A 227 19.56 37.02 -4.58
CA ASN A 227 19.45 35.56 -4.57
C ASN A 227 18.01 35.10 -4.32
N PHE A 228 17.16 35.17 -5.34
CA PHE A 228 15.89 34.44 -5.32
C PHE A 228 16.18 32.95 -5.48
N SER A 229 15.99 32.18 -4.41
CA SER A 229 15.98 30.72 -4.45
C SER A 229 14.56 30.27 -4.76
N TYR A 230 14.35 29.81 -6.00
CA TYR A 230 13.13 29.12 -6.38
C TYR A 230 13.31 27.63 -6.11
N GLU A 231 12.47 27.04 -5.28
CA GLU A 231 12.41 25.59 -5.19
C GLU A 231 11.64 25.07 -6.41
N THR A 232 12.28 24.19 -7.19
CA THR A 232 11.65 23.60 -8.38
C THR A 232 11.30 22.15 -8.11
N ARG A 233 10.02 21.81 -8.26
CA ARG A 233 9.52 20.45 -8.10
C ARG A 233 9.08 19.91 -9.45
N THR A 234 9.48 18.68 -9.75
CA THR A 234 9.04 17.99 -10.97
C THR A 234 7.67 17.38 -10.75
N LEU A 235 6.78 17.51 -11.73
CA LEU A 235 5.46 16.90 -11.72
C LEU A 235 5.44 15.63 -12.57
N LYS A 236 4.66 14.64 -12.12
CA LYS A 236 4.33 13.44 -12.86
C LYS A 236 2.82 13.26 -12.90
N ARG A 237 2.29 13.04 -14.10
CA ARG A 237 0.90 12.64 -14.34
C ARG A 237 0.85 11.13 -14.53
N GLY A 238 -0.12 10.47 -13.90
CA GLY A 238 -0.19 9.02 -13.82
C GLY A 238 0.67 8.45 -12.69
N LEU A 239 0.46 7.17 -12.39
CA LEU A 239 1.25 6.39 -11.43
C LEU A 239 2.74 6.40 -11.83
N PRO A 240 3.63 6.98 -11.01
CA PRO A 240 5.07 6.98 -11.29
C PRO A 240 5.64 5.56 -11.39
N GLU A 241 6.56 5.36 -12.33
CA GLU A 241 7.15 4.05 -12.63
C GLU A 241 7.81 3.40 -11.41
N MET A 242 8.35 4.22 -10.50
CA MET A 242 8.97 3.74 -9.27
C MET A 242 8.04 2.94 -8.35
N PHE A 243 6.71 3.12 -8.46
CA PHE A 243 5.75 2.40 -7.65
C PHE A 243 5.32 1.07 -8.26
N PHE A 244 5.70 0.75 -9.50
CA PHE A 244 5.20 -0.44 -10.19
C PHE A 244 5.55 -1.73 -9.45
N ASP A 245 6.77 -1.80 -8.92
CA ASP A 245 7.26 -2.92 -8.13
C ASP A 245 6.79 -2.88 -6.67
N GLU A 246 6.11 -1.82 -6.23
CA GLU A 246 5.48 -1.71 -4.91
C GLU A 246 4.00 -2.10 -4.93
N VAL A 247 3.32 -1.94 -6.08
CA VAL A 247 1.93 -2.34 -6.24
C VAL A 247 1.80 -3.86 -6.08
N ARG A 248 0.80 -4.27 -5.30
CA ARG A 248 0.48 -5.68 -5.03
C ARG A 248 -0.92 -5.98 -5.55
N PHE A 249 -1.20 -7.22 -5.90
CA PHE A 249 -2.55 -7.64 -6.30
C PHE A 249 -3.57 -7.50 -5.16
N GLY A 250 -3.13 -7.75 -3.92
CA GLY A 250 -3.95 -7.60 -2.71
C GLY A 250 -4.63 -8.87 -2.25
N ASP A 251 -5.10 -8.84 -1.00
CA ASP A 251 -5.78 -9.95 -0.36
C ASP A 251 -7.27 -9.90 -0.70
N LYS A 252 -7.78 -11.00 -1.28
CA LYS A 252 -9.20 -11.15 -1.59
C LYS A 252 -9.99 -11.75 -0.42
N ASP A 253 -9.34 -12.63 0.35
CA ASP A 253 -10.01 -13.45 1.36
C ASP A 253 -10.11 -12.75 2.72
N PRO A 254 -11.23 -12.93 3.44
CA PRO A 254 -11.36 -12.48 4.81
C PRO A 254 -10.41 -13.25 5.75
N ILE A 255 -10.08 -12.65 6.88
CA ILE A 255 -9.26 -13.27 7.93
C ILE A 255 -10.01 -14.48 8.51
N GLN A 256 -9.39 -15.67 8.44
CA GLN A 256 -9.99 -16.90 8.95
C GLN A 256 -9.43 -17.37 10.29
N HIS A 257 -8.20 -16.96 10.63
CA HIS A 257 -7.52 -17.39 11.84
C HIS A 257 -6.96 -16.18 12.58
N LEU A 258 -7.17 -16.12 13.89
CA LEU A 258 -6.66 -15.10 14.79
C LEU A 258 -5.58 -15.73 15.67
N CYS A 259 -4.33 -15.26 15.55
CA CYS A 259 -3.20 -15.75 16.33
C CYS A 259 -2.74 -14.70 17.34
N PHE A 260 -2.97 -14.94 18.63
CA PHE A 260 -2.45 -14.08 19.69
C PHE A 260 -0.98 -14.39 19.94
N VAL A 261 -0.10 -13.40 19.72
CA VAL A 261 1.33 -13.49 20.03
C VAL A 261 1.60 -12.66 21.28
N VAL A 262 2.07 -13.31 22.33
CA VAL A 262 2.50 -12.66 23.58
C VAL A 262 4.03 -12.68 23.61
N HIS A 263 4.65 -11.51 23.47
CA HIS A 263 6.09 -11.36 23.70
C HIS A 263 6.36 -11.08 25.19
N GLY A 264 7.60 -11.27 25.63
CA GLY A 264 8.03 -11.02 27.00
C GLY A 264 7.96 -9.54 27.40
N ILE A 265 8.59 -9.18 28.53
CA ILE A 265 8.60 -7.79 29.01
C ILE A 265 9.39 -6.88 28.03
N GLY A 266 8.73 -5.85 27.52
CA GLY A 266 9.34 -4.77 26.73
C GLY A 266 8.40 -4.24 25.65
N GLU A 267 8.69 -3.07 25.09
CA GLU A 267 8.00 -2.54 23.90
C GLU A 267 8.61 -3.09 22.59
N ALA A 268 9.87 -3.52 22.66
CA ALA A 268 10.60 -4.13 21.56
C ALA A 268 10.36 -5.65 21.48
N CYS A 269 10.12 -6.14 20.27
CA CYS A 269 9.89 -7.56 19.99
C CYS A 269 11.15 -8.29 19.48
N ASP A 270 12.13 -7.57 18.91
CA ASP A 270 13.33 -8.16 18.33
C ASP A 270 14.60 -7.39 18.67
N VAL A 271 15.76 -7.92 18.25
CA VAL A 271 17.09 -7.30 18.44
C VAL A 271 17.25 -5.95 17.73
N LYS A 272 16.32 -5.59 16.84
CA LYS A 272 16.29 -4.31 16.13
C LYS A 272 15.45 -3.27 16.85
N PHE A 273 14.97 -3.57 18.06
CA PHE A 273 14.10 -2.71 18.87
C PHE A 273 12.79 -2.33 18.17
N ARG A 274 12.32 -3.18 17.26
CA ARG A 274 11.08 -2.93 16.52
C ARG A 274 9.87 -3.28 17.34
N SER A 275 8.76 -2.59 17.05
CA SER A 275 7.48 -2.94 17.65
C SER A 275 7.04 -4.33 17.20
N LEU A 276 6.18 -4.99 17.99
CA LEU A 276 5.58 -6.24 17.58
C LEU A 276 4.75 -6.10 16.29
N VAL A 277 4.08 -4.97 16.08
CA VAL A 277 3.30 -4.70 14.86
C VAL A 277 4.18 -4.76 13.63
N GLU A 278 5.36 -4.10 13.67
CA GLU A 278 6.34 -4.15 12.59
C GLU A 278 6.87 -5.57 12.34
N CYS A 279 7.16 -6.33 13.41
CA CYS A 279 7.64 -7.71 13.28
C CYS A 279 6.57 -8.64 12.68
N VAL A 280 5.29 -8.45 13.03
CA VAL A 280 4.18 -9.23 12.50
C VAL A 280 3.95 -8.91 11.02
N GLU A 281 4.10 -7.66 10.60
CA GLU A 281 3.99 -7.28 9.20
C GLU A 281 5.06 -7.96 8.33
N ASP A 282 6.31 -7.99 8.80
CA ASP A 282 7.38 -8.75 8.16
C ASP A 282 7.06 -10.25 8.08
N PHE A 283 6.48 -10.81 9.16
CA PHE A 283 6.08 -12.21 9.17
C PHE A 283 4.99 -12.48 8.13
N ARG A 284 4.02 -11.57 8.01
CA ARG A 284 2.95 -11.65 7.01
C ARG A 284 3.51 -11.64 5.61
N GLU A 285 4.47 -10.75 5.34
CA GLU A 285 5.11 -10.62 4.04
C GLU A 285 5.98 -11.83 3.69
N THR A 286 6.74 -12.34 4.65
CA THR A 286 7.54 -13.55 4.50
C THR A 286 6.65 -14.77 4.23
N SER A 287 5.56 -14.91 5.01
CA SER A 287 4.60 -16.01 4.81
C SER A 287 3.93 -15.94 3.45
N ARG A 288 3.57 -14.74 3.00
CA ARG A 288 2.99 -14.50 1.67
C ARG A 288 3.97 -14.89 0.57
N THR A 289 5.24 -14.53 0.72
CA THR A 289 6.31 -14.89 -0.23
C THR A 289 6.50 -16.40 -0.32
N ILE A 290 6.48 -17.10 0.83
CA ILE A 290 6.56 -18.57 0.87
C ILE A 290 5.34 -19.21 0.20
N LEU A 291 4.13 -18.72 0.49
CA LEU A 291 2.90 -19.21 -0.14
C LEU A 291 2.94 -19.06 -1.66
N GLN A 292 3.38 -17.90 -2.16
CA GLN A 292 3.46 -17.63 -3.60
C GLN A 292 4.57 -18.41 -4.31
N SER A 293 5.68 -18.71 -3.64
CA SER A 293 6.81 -19.41 -4.26
C SER A 293 6.70 -20.94 -4.19
N HIS A 294 6.18 -21.48 -3.08
CA HIS A 294 6.16 -22.93 -2.83
C HIS A 294 4.77 -23.56 -2.89
N TYR A 295 3.71 -22.77 -2.77
CA TYR A 295 2.33 -23.27 -2.68
C TYR A 295 1.38 -22.58 -3.67
N LYS A 296 1.90 -21.99 -4.75
CA LYS A 296 1.13 -21.23 -5.74
C LYS A 296 -0.12 -21.97 -6.21
N SER A 297 0.04 -23.24 -6.61
CA SER A 297 -1.07 -24.08 -7.09
C SER A 297 -2.16 -24.29 -6.03
N TYR A 298 -1.78 -24.47 -4.78
CA TYR A 298 -2.73 -24.66 -3.67
C TYR A 298 -3.46 -23.38 -3.31
N VAL A 299 -2.79 -22.22 -3.42
CA VAL A 299 -3.40 -20.90 -3.24
C VAL A 299 -4.39 -20.62 -4.38
N GLU A 300 -4.00 -20.90 -5.62
CA GLU A 300 -4.84 -20.70 -6.82
C GLU A 300 -6.06 -21.61 -6.82
N ASN A 301 -5.91 -22.85 -6.36
CA ASN A 301 -7.01 -23.80 -6.23
C ASN A 301 -7.90 -23.56 -5.00
N GLY A 302 -7.56 -22.59 -4.14
CA GLY A 302 -8.28 -22.31 -2.90
C GLY A 302 -8.16 -23.41 -1.84
N GLU A 303 -7.15 -24.28 -1.94
CA GLU A 303 -6.93 -25.41 -1.03
C GLU A 303 -6.17 -25.01 0.23
N ILE A 304 -5.44 -23.90 0.18
CA ILE A 304 -4.75 -23.30 1.34
C ILE A 304 -5.26 -21.89 1.56
N HIS A 305 -5.91 -21.69 2.70
CA HIS A 305 -6.38 -20.38 3.14
C HIS A 305 -5.33 -19.69 4.03
N ARG A 306 -5.25 -18.36 3.92
CA ARG A 306 -4.21 -17.56 4.60
C ARG A 306 -4.48 -17.40 6.10
N VAL A 307 -3.43 -17.57 6.91
CA VAL A 307 -3.42 -17.20 8.33
C VAL A 307 -3.02 -15.73 8.47
N VAL A 308 -3.90 -14.89 9.01
CA VAL A 308 -3.60 -13.49 9.32
C VAL A 308 -3.32 -13.36 10.80
N ARG A 309 -2.12 -12.89 11.16
CA ARG A 309 -1.74 -12.66 12.56
C ARG A 309 -2.14 -11.25 12.95
N ILE A 310 -3.02 -11.15 13.95
CA ILE A 310 -3.47 -9.91 14.56
C ILE A 310 -2.95 -9.91 15.99
N TYR A 311 -2.55 -8.74 16.47
CA TYR A 311 -1.96 -8.57 17.78
C TYR A 311 -2.88 -7.78 18.73
N HIS A 312 -2.87 -8.15 20.01
CA HIS A 312 -3.37 -7.33 21.09
C HIS A 312 -2.32 -7.21 22.21
N HIS A 313 -1.98 -5.98 22.61
CA HIS A 313 -1.09 -5.71 23.73
C HIS A 313 -1.83 -6.05 25.03
N ILE A 314 -1.56 -7.20 25.63
CA ILE A 314 -2.00 -7.43 27.01
C ILE A 314 -1.06 -6.60 27.89
N ARG A 315 -1.43 -5.32 28.15
CA ARG A 315 -0.83 -4.59 29.27
C ARG A 315 -1.19 -5.36 30.54
N LYS A 316 -0.15 -5.77 31.27
CA LYS A 316 -0.23 -6.53 32.54
C LYS A 316 -1.49 -6.16 33.32
N PHE A 317 -2.30 -7.17 33.64
CA PHE A 317 -3.17 -7.13 34.82
C PHE A 317 -2.27 -6.71 35.99
N ARG A 318 -2.56 -5.54 36.57
CA ARG A 318 -1.93 -5.08 37.80
C ARG A 318 -2.62 -5.71 38.99
#